data_AF-U9UDT5-F1
#
_entry.id   AF-U9UDT5-F1
#
_cell.length_a   1.000
_cell.length_b   1.000
_cell.length_c   1.000
_cell.angle_alpha   90.00
_cell.angle_beta   90.00
_cell.angle_gamma   90.00
#
_symmetry.space_group_name_H-M   'P 1'
#
loop_
_entity.id
_entity.type
_entity.pdbx_description
1 polymer ?
#
loop_
_entity_poly.entity_id
_entity_poly.type
_entity_poly.pdbx_seq_one_letter_code
_entity_poly.pdbx_strand_id
1 'polypeptide(L)'
;ISESFYQGQVYVSYKDSVFQPSSALRHSAEWLKCLREKYTILPEMLIKKCGKNECVICGPIRLPQEIFNQLHFIPDPQISSDPDHYQDFNSLYGRNTTEIDLPSKKNNLVCQELAPDGMLVAARVRDFALCTSCTKLRCIFSKYVLRESDSEILQTAMETFAYTCGSPIVPENHPLYNKVFVRMNLTCDSPIE
;
A
#
# COMPACT_ATOMS: atom_id res chain seq x y z
N ILE A 1 -8.74 -24.36 -1.70
CA ILE A 1 -9.35 -23.42 -2.66
C ILE A 1 -8.85 -23.83 -4.03
N SER A 2 -9.73 -24.43 -4.85
CA SER A 2 -9.38 -25.01 -6.18
C SER A 2 -9.15 -23.94 -7.26
N GLU A 3 -9.48 -22.68 -6.98
CA GLU A 3 -9.41 -21.53 -7.91
C GLU A 3 -8.40 -20.46 -7.45
N SER A 4 -7.52 -20.81 -6.50
CA SER A 4 -6.48 -19.90 -6.01
C SER A 4 -5.35 -19.78 -7.03
N PHE A 5 -4.92 -18.55 -7.35
CA PHE A 5 -3.71 -18.26 -8.13
C PHE A 5 -2.50 -19.05 -7.61
N TYR A 6 -2.41 -19.21 -6.29
CA TYR A 6 -1.40 -20.04 -5.64
C TYR A 6 -1.90 -21.47 -5.48
N GLN A 7 -1.20 -22.43 -6.10
CA GLN A 7 -1.37 -23.85 -5.80
C GLN A 7 -0.58 -24.19 -4.53
N GLY A 8 -1.28 -24.43 -3.42
CA GLY A 8 -0.66 -24.80 -2.16
C GLY A 8 -1.46 -24.35 -0.93
N GLN A 9 -0.85 -24.47 0.24
CA GLN A 9 -1.41 -23.95 1.49
C GLN A 9 -0.89 -22.53 1.71
N VAL A 10 -1.79 -21.55 1.67
CA VAL A 10 -1.51 -20.14 1.96
C VAL A 10 -1.62 -19.90 3.46
N TYR A 11 -0.61 -19.27 4.04
CA TYR A 11 -0.60 -18.85 5.44
C TYR A 11 -0.71 -17.34 5.51
N VAL A 12 -1.76 -16.86 6.17
CA VAL A 12 -1.96 -15.44 6.43
C VAL A 12 -1.70 -15.22 7.91
N SER A 13 -0.65 -14.46 8.23
CA SER A 13 -0.43 -13.93 9.57
C SER A 13 -0.88 -12.48 9.61
N TYR A 14 -1.66 -12.12 10.62
CA TYR A 14 -2.00 -10.73 10.88
C TYR A 14 -0.90 -10.11 11.73
N LYS A 15 -0.40 -8.97 11.28
CA LYS A 15 0.48 -8.14 12.09
C LYS A 15 -0.39 -7.31 13.02
N ASP A 16 -0.20 -7.45 14.33
CA ASP A 16 -0.67 -6.44 15.28
C ASP A 16 0.14 -5.15 15.05
N SER A 17 -0.46 -4.22 14.30
CA SER A 17 0.14 -2.93 13.95
C SER A 17 0.22 -1.97 15.14
N VAL A 18 -0.47 -2.29 16.24
CA VAL A 18 -0.69 -1.37 17.37
C VAL A 18 0.55 -1.18 18.24
N PHE A 19 1.49 -2.13 18.30
CA PHE A 19 2.55 -2.08 19.33
C PHE A 19 3.99 -2.01 18.82
N GLN A 20 4.32 -2.39 17.57
CA GLN A 20 5.72 -2.39 17.12
C GLN A 20 5.93 -2.17 15.60
N PRO A 21 7.00 -1.47 15.21
CA PRO A 21 7.34 -1.24 13.80
C PRO A 21 7.68 -2.54 13.05
N SER A 22 7.43 -2.58 11.73
CA SER A 22 7.88 -3.71 10.90
C SER A 22 9.40 -3.72 10.83
N SER A 23 10.00 -4.89 11.04
CA SER A 23 11.41 -5.12 10.73
C SER A 23 11.58 -6.41 9.94
N ALA A 24 12.58 -6.42 9.06
CA ALA A 24 12.90 -7.61 8.26
C ALA A 24 13.21 -8.83 9.15
N LEU A 25 13.90 -8.62 10.28
CA LEU A 25 14.22 -9.68 11.24
C LEU A 25 12.97 -10.32 11.84
N ARG A 26 11.94 -9.52 12.15
CA ARG A 26 10.68 -10.04 12.70
C ARG A 26 9.91 -10.84 11.66
N HIS A 27 9.82 -10.35 10.43
CA HIS A 27 9.20 -11.10 9.33
C HIS A 27 9.91 -12.45 9.12
N SER A 28 11.24 -12.48 9.18
CA SER A 28 12.01 -13.73 9.09
C SER A 28 11.72 -14.69 10.25
N ALA A 29 11.58 -14.19 11.47
CA ALA A 29 11.30 -15.01 12.66
C ALA A 29 9.87 -15.57 12.67
N GLU A 30 8.87 -14.74 12.32
CA GLU A 30 7.47 -15.16 12.20
C GLU A 30 7.31 -16.19 11.07
N TRP A 31 7.97 -15.96 9.94
CA TRP A 31 7.99 -16.92 8.84
C TRP A 31 8.67 -18.25 9.22
N LEU A 32 9.82 -18.19 9.92
CA LEU A 32 10.51 -19.39 10.39
C LEU A 32 9.67 -20.20 11.37
N LYS A 33 8.88 -19.53 12.22
CA LYS A 33 7.92 -20.19 13.11
C LYS A 33 6.88 -20.98 12.31
N CYS A 34 6.24 -20.35 11.31
CA CYS A 34 5.28 -21.03 10.43
C CYS A 34 5.88 -22.24 9.72
N LEU A 35 7.14 -22.15 9.27
CA LEU A 35 7.82 -23.29 8.65
C LEU A 35 8.06 -24.44 9.61
N ARG A 36 8.50 -24.14 10.84
CA ARG A 36 8.79 -25.16 11.87
C ARG A 36 7.54 -25.86 12.38
N GLU A 37 6.41 -25.16 12.46
CA GLU A 37 5.12 -25.76 12.86
C GLU A 37 4.64 -26.80 11.86
N LYS A 38 5.05 -26.68 10.60
CA LYS A 38 4.48 -27.44 9.49
C LYS A 38 5.42 -28.48 8.89
N TYR A 39 6.71 -28.19 8.86
CA TYR A 39 7.70 -29.04 8.25
C TYR A 39 8.70 -29.54 9.29
N THR A 40 8.83 -30.85 9.41
CA THR A 40 9.85 -31.50 10.25
C THR A 40 11.27 -31.20 9.73
N ILE A 41 11.39 -30.98 8.42
CA ILE A 41 12.60 -30.54 7.73
C ILE A 41 12.29 -29.22 7.04
N LEU A 42 13.01 -28.16 7.38
CA LEU A 42 12.78 -26.84 6.79
C LEU A 42 12.97 -26.91 5.26
N PRO A 43 12.01 -26.39 4.47
CA PRO A 43 12.16 -26.35 3.03
C PRO A 43 13.30 -25.40 2.64
N GLU A 44 14.08 -25.79 1.64
CA GLU A 44 15.08 -24.92 1.05
C GLU A 44 14.37 -23.80 0.27
N MET A 45 14.52 -22.56 0.75
CA MET A 45 13.98 -21.41 0.05
C MET A 45 14.95 -20.98 -1.06
N LEU A 46 14.51 -21.12 -2.31
CA LEU A 46 15.28 -20.70 -3.47
C LEU A 46 14.88 -19.28 -3.89
N ILE A 47 15.76 -18.30 -3.65
CA ILE A 47 15.63 -16.96 -4.20
C ILE A 47 16.44 -16.90 -5.50
N LYS A 48 15.77 -16.69 -6.63
CA LYS A 48 16.46 -16.48 -7.91
C LYS A 48 17.26 -15.17 -7.86
N LYS A 49 18.56 -15.26 -8.17
CA LYS A 49 19.46 -14.10 -8.25
C LYS A 49 19.17 -13.25 -9.49
N CYS A 50 19.57 -11.98 -9.48
CA CYS A 50 19.41 -11.08 -10.64
C CYS A 50 20.30 -11.44 -11.84
N GLY A 51 21.31 -12.30 -11.65
CA GLY A 51 22.21 -12.75 -12.70
C GLY A 51 23.36 -11.79 -13.05
N LYS A 52 23.44 -10.63 -12.41
CA LYS A 52 24.53 -9.65 -12.61
C LYS A 52 25.71 -9.96 -11.70
N ASN A 53 26.90 -10.12 -12.27
CA ASN A 53 28.12 -10.48 -11.52
C ASN A 53 28.56 -9.36 -10.56
N GLU A 54 28.31 -8.11 -10.94
CA GLU A 54 28.60 -6.91 -10.15
C GLU A 54 27.54 -6.61 -9.07
N CYS A 55 26.50 -7.44 -8.93
CA CYS A 55 25.45 -7.20 -7.93
C CYS A 55 25.95 -7.53 -6.51
N VAL A 56 26.19 -6.48 -5.72
CA VAL A 56 26.62 -6.58 -4.31
C VAL A 56 25.59 -7.33 -3.44
N ILE A 57 24.31 -7.28 -3.80
CA ILE A 57 23.23 -7.94 -3.04
C ILE A 57 23.19 -9.45 -3.34
N CYS A 58 23.20 -9.83 -4.62
CA CYS A 58 23.01 -11.23 -5.01
C CYS A 58 24.31 -12.04 -4.93
N GLY A 59 25.46 -11.42 -5.20
CA GLY A 59 26.72 -12.12 -5.42
C GLY A 59 26.67 -13.11 -6.61
N PRO A 60 27.74 -13.89 -6.82
CA PRO A 60 27.83 -14.82 -7.95
C PRO A 60 26.81 -15.96 -7.85
N ILE A 61 26.32 -16.42 -9.01
CA ILE A 61 25.41 -17.57 -9.10
C ILE A 61 26.19 -18.86 -8.71
N ARG A 62 25.59 -19.69 -7.85
CA ARG A 62 26.18 -20.96 -7.40
C ARG A 62 25.68 -22.17 -8.20
N LEU A 63 24.57 -22.00 -8.91
CA LEU A 63 23.95 -23.02 -9.74
C LEU A 63 24.65 -23.04 -11.12
N PRO A 64 24.77 -24.21 -11.80
CA PRO A 64 25.23 -24.27 -13.18
C PRO A 64 24.44 -23.31 -14.07
N GLN A 65 25.14 -22.61 -14.96
CA GLN A 65 24.55 -21.53 -15.74
C GLN A 65 23.41 -22.01 -16.63
N GLU A 66 23.51 -23.23 -17.17
CA GLU A 66 22.49 -23.86 -18.00
C GLU A 66 21.18 -24.06 -17.26
N ILE A 67 21.25 -24.50 -16.00
CA ILE A 67 20.07 -24.70 -15.14
C ILE A 67 19.52 -23.34 -14.70
N PHE A 68 20.39 -22.41 -14.30
CA PHE A 68 19.98 -21.07 -13.88
C PHE A 68 19.23 -20.31 -14.98
N ASN A 69 19.68 -20.45 -16.23
CA ASN A 69 19.07 -19.81 -17.39
C ASN A 69 17.66 -20.35 -17.71
N GLN A 70 17.34 -21.58 -17.27
CA GLN A 70 16.00 -22.17 -17.43
C GLN A 70 15.02 -21.68 -16.36
N LEU A 71 15.51 -21.09 -15.27
CA LEU A 71 14.65 -20.56 -14.21
C LEU A 71 14.15 -19.18 -14.58
N HIS A 72 12.85 -18.95 -14.45
CA HIS A 72 12.24 -17.63 -14.57
C HIS A 72 11.91 -17.05 -13.19
N PHE A 73 11.82 -15.72 -13.11
CA PHE A 73 11.28 -15.08 -11.91
C PHE A 73 9.81 -15.49 -11.74
N ILE A 74 9.34 -15.49 -10.50
CA ILE A 74 7.92 -15.71 -10.22
C ILE A 74 7.15 -14.56 -10.91
N PRO A 75 6.19 -14.87 -11.79
CA PRO A 75 5.42 -13.85 -12.50
C PRO A 75 4.55 -13.05 -11.53
N ASP A 76 4.36 -11.77 -11.82
CA ASP A 76 3.36 -10.94 -11.15
C ASP A 76 1.95 -11.42 -11.52
N PRO A 77 0.96 -11.34 -10.61
CA PRO A 77 -0.43 -11.61 -10.95
C PRO A 77 -0.88 -10.70 -12.10
N GLN A 78 -1.54 -11.27 -13.11
CA GLN A 78 -2.19 -10.52 -14.21
C GLN A 78 -3.67 -10.89 -14.27
N ILE A 79 -4.56 -9.92 -14.47
CA ILE A 79 -5.99 -10.21 -14.64
C ILE A 79 -6.19 -11.06 -15.91
N SER A 80 -7.09 -12.05 -15.83
CA SER A 80 -7.45 -12.91 -16.96
C SER A 80 -8.46 -12.22 -17.88
N SER A 81 -9.00 -12.95 -18.86
CA SER A 81 -10.14 -12.44 -19.65
C SER A 81 -11.40 -12.26 -18.79
N ASP A 82 -11.51 -13.02 -17.69
CA ASP A 82 -12.49 -12.80 -16.64
C ASP A 82 -11.93 -11.79 -15.63
N PRO A 83 -12.58 -10.63 -15.43
CA PRO A 83 -12.10 -9.57 -14.55
C PRO A 83 -12.00 -9.99 -13.07
N ASP A 84 -12.71 -11.04 -12.66
CA ASP A 84 -12.71 -11.51 -11.27
C ASP A 84 -11.61 -12.54 -10.99
N HIS A 85 -10.87 -12.98 -12.01
CA HIS A 85 -9.87 -14.04 -11.90
C HIS A 85 -8.50 -13.61 -12.43
N TYR A 86 -7.44 -14.08 -11.77
CA TYR A 86 -6.08 -13.96 -12.27
C TYR A 86 -5.77 -15.04 -13.31
N GLN A 87 -4.85 -14.75 -14.23
CA GLN A 87 -4.30 -15.76 -15.13
C GLN A 87 -3.60 -16.87 -14.34
N ASP A 88 -3.60 -18.08 -14.89
CA ASP A 88 -2.94 -19.21 -14.27
C ASP A 88 -1.41 -19.06 -14.25
N PHE A 89 -0.75 -19.65 -13.24
CA PHE A 89 0.70 -19.55 -13.09
C PHE A 89 1.46 -20.09 -14.31
N ASN A 90 1.01 -21.21 -14.88
CA ASN A 90 1.71 -21.89 -15.97
C ASN A 90 1.69 -21.07 -17.27
N SER A 91 0.62 -20.31 -17.52
CA SER A 91 0.54 -19.42 -18.67
C SER A 91 1.39 -18.16 -18.52
N LEU A 92 1.69 -17.74 -17.28
CA LEU A 92 2.53 -16.58 -16.99
C LEU A 92 4.01 -16.91 -16.78
N TYR A 93 4.36 -18.10 -16.31
CA TYR A 93 5.74 -18.45 -15.97
C TYR A 93 6.66 -18.35 -17.19
N GLY A 94 7.70 -17.53 -17.07
CA GLY A 94 8.64 -17.24 -18.17
C GLY A 94 8.23 -16.14 -19.13
N ARG A 95 7.08 -15.50 -18.91
CA ARG A 95 6.69 -14.26 -19.61
C ARG A 95 7.08 -13.03 -18.80
N ASN A 96 7.21 -11.90 -19.49
CA ASN A 96 7.33 -10.61 -18.82
C ASN A 96 5.96 -10.19 -18.30
N THR A 97 5.85 -10.06 -16.98
CA THR A 97 4.65 -9.55 -16.30
C THR A 97 4.84 -8.10 -15.86
N THR A 98 3.75 -7.47 -15.42
CA THR A 98 3.78 -6.12 -14.88
C THR A 98 3.15 -6.06 -13.50
N GLU A 99 3.62 -5.17 -12.64
CA GLU A 99 3.08 -5.03 -11.29
C GLU A 99 1.69 -4.34 -11.22
N ILE A 100 1.03 -4.07 -12.35
CA ILE A 100 -0.18 -3.23 -12.44
C ILE A 100 -1.37 -3.87 -11.71
N ASP A 101 -1.52 -5.18 -11.81
CA ASP A 101 -2.67 -5.92 -11.27
C ASP A 101 -2.48 -6.43 -9.84
N LEU A 102 -1.35 -6.08 -9.21
CA LEU A 102 -1.11 -6.35 -7.79
C LEU A 102 -2.16 -5.60 -6.95
N PRO A 103 -2.85 -6.26 -6.01
CA PRO A 103 -3.86 -5.61 -5.16
C PRO A 103 -3.34 -4.34 -4.48
N SER A 104 -2.09 -4.36 -4.04
CA SER A 104 -1.42 -3.25 -3.38
C SER A 104 -1.13 -2.05 -4.30
N LYS A 105 -1.14 -2.24 -5.63
CA LYS A 105 -0.93 -1.17 -6.63
C LYS A 105 -2.20 -0.67 -7.30
N LYS A 106 -3.29 -1.46 -7.30
CA LYS A 106 -4.57 -1.08 -7.90
C LYS A 106 -5.13 0.25 -7.34
N ASN A 107 -4.79 0.63 -6.11
CA ASN A 107 -5.25 1.88 -5.48
C ASN A 107 -4.37 3.12 -5.75
N ASN A 108 -3.30 3.02 -6.56
CA ASN A 108 -2.43 4.17 -6.87
C ASN A 108 -2.76 4.83 -8.21
N LEU A 109 -3.75 4.34 -8.94
CA LEU A 109 -4.24 5.00 -10.13
C LEU A 109 -5.17 6.15 -9.72
N VAL A 110 -4.62 7.36 -9.74
CA VAL A 110 -5.33 8.65 -9.78
C VAL A 110 -5.85 9.23 -8.46
N CYS A 111 -5.08 9.15 -7.38
CA CYS A 111 -5.23 10.14 -6.30
C CYS A 111 -3.92 10.90 -6.15
N GLN A 112 -3.83 12.07 -6.80
CA GLN A 112 -2.81 13.05 -6.45
C GLN A 112 -3.17 13.58 -5.07
N GLU A 113 -2.56 13.01 -4.03
CA GLU A 113 -2.58 13.64 -2.71
C GLU A 113 -1.98 15.04 -2.86
N LEU A 114 -2.78 16.06 -2.55
CA LEU A 114 -2.33 17.46 -2.53
C LEU A 114 -1.39 17.72 -1.35
N ALA A 115 -1.46 16.86 -0.33
CA ALA A 115 -0.66 16.96 0.85
C ALA A 115 0.80 16.52 0.57
N PRO A 116 1.80 17.28 1.05
CA PRO A 116 3.20 16.84 0.97
C PRO A 116 3.45 15.52 1.71
N ASP A 117 4.50 14.80 1.31
CA ASP A 117 4.91 13.55 1.94
C ASP A 117 5.06 13.69 3.47
N GLY A 118 4.49 12.72 4.21
CA GLY A 118 4.50 12.71 5.66
C GLY A 118 3.60 13.77 6.33
N MET A 119 2.74 14.46 5.59
CA MET A 119 1.76 15.39 6.18
C MET A 119 0.58 14.67 6.84
N LEU A 120 0.09 13.58 6.24
CA LEU A 120 -1.14 12.87 6.62
C LEU A 120 -0.89 11.85 7.75
N VAL A 121 -0.41 12.33 8.90
CA VAL A 121 -0.10 11.53 10.09
C VAL A 121 -0.83 12.07 11.33
N ALA A 122 -1.16 11.21 12.29
CA ALA A 122 -1.97 11.56 13.46
C ALA A 122 -1.42 12.77 14.26
N ALA A 123 -0.10 12.88 14.41
CA ALA A 123 0.54 14.02 15.09
C ALA A 123 0.31 15.39 14.41
N ARG A 124 -0.18 15.41 13.17
CA ARG A 124 -0.44 16.60 12.36
C ARG A 124 -1.93 16.92 12.21
N VAL A 125 -2.82 16.15 12.82
CA VAL A 125 -4.25 16.47 12.87
C VAL A 125 -4.44 17.75 13.69
N ARG A 126 -5.24 18.68 13.17
CA ARG A 126 -5.55 19.97 13.81
C ARG A 126 -7.04 20.19 14.02
N ASP A 127 -7.86 19.61 13.16
CA ASP A 127 -9.31 19.75 13.23
C ASP A 127 -9.99 18.62 12.41
N PHE A 128 -11.32 18.64 12.34
CA PHE A 128 -12.12 17.64 11.63
C PHE A 128 -13.20 18.29 10.75
N ALA A 129 -13.38 17.79 9.53
CA ALA A 129 -14.47 18.17 8.64
C ALA A 129 -15.55 17.10 8.57
N LEU A 130 -16.82 17.50 8.58
CA LEU A 130 -17.94 16.60 8.34
C LEU A 130 -18.24 16.54 6.84
N CYS A 131 -18.19 15.35 6.25
CA CYS A 131 -18.58 15.17 4.85
C CYS A 131 -20.09 15.40 4.69
N THR A 132 -20.50 16.28 3.78
CA THR A 132 -21.92 16.58 3.53
C THR A 132 -22.68 15.40 2.90
N SER A 133 -22.00 14.52 2.16
CA SER A 133 -22.62 13.35 1.52
C SER A 133 -22.83 12.16 2.47
N CYS A 134 -21.88 11.88 3.37
CA CYS A 134 -21.92 10.67 4.20
C CYS A 134 -21.88 10.93 5.71
N THR A 135 -21.77 12.18 6.13
CA THR A 135 -21.72 12.62 7.55
C THR A 135 -20.56 12.09 8.38
N LYS A 136 -19.60 11.38 7.76
CA LYS A 136 -18.39 10.92 8.43
C LYS A 136 -17.43 12.09 8.68
N LEU A 137 -16.81 12.09 9.86
CA LEU A 137 -15.73 13.01 10.21
C LEU A 137 -14.43 12.61 9.51
N ARG A 138 -13.77 13.57 8.89
CA ARG A 138 -12.50 13.45 8.18
C ARG A 138 -11.46 14.37 8.81
N CYS A 139 -10.22 13.90 8.91
CA CYS A 139 -9.16 14.63 9.56
C CYS A 139 -8.65 15.79 8.70
N ILE A 140 -8.46 16.97 9.31
CA ILE A 140 -7.76 18.12 8.71
C ILE A 140 -6.34 18.16 9.28
N PHE A 141 -5.35 18.19 8.40
CA PHE A 141 -3.93 18.15 8.73
C PHE A 141 -3.25 19.48 8.46
N SER A 142 -2.30 19.87 9.33
CA SER A 142 -1.38 20.98 9.06
C SER A 142 0.00 20.73 9.67
N LYS A 143 1.03 21.33 9.06
CA LYS A 143 2.42 21.21 9.53
C LYS A 143 2.58 21.72 10.96
N TYR A 144 1.94 22.85 11.26
CA TYR A 144 2.03 23.51 12.56
C TYR A 144 0.65 23.55 13.22
N VAL A 145 0.62 23.90 14.50
CA VAL A 145 -0.64 24.26 15.16
C VAL A 145 -1.18 25.51 14.47
N LEU A 146 -2.48 25.52 14.14
CA LEU A 146 -3.11 26.67 13.51
C LEU A 146 -3.09 27.85 14.47
N ARG A 147 -2.80 29.04 13.94
CA ARG A 147 -2.95 30.28 14.69
C ARG A 147 -4.44 30.58 14.81
N GLU A 148 -4.81 31.35 15.83
CA GLU A 148 -6.21 31.76 16.07
C GLU A 148 -6.86 32.34 14.80
N SER A 149 -6.17 33.26 14.11
CA SER A 149 -6.65 33.82 12.84
C SER A 149 -6.86 32.78 11.72
N ASP A 150 -5.96 31.80 11.59
CA ASP A 150 -6.10 30.74 10.59
C ASP A 150 -7.23 29.75 10.98
N SER A 151 -7.47 29.56 12.28
CA SER A 151 -8.56 28.74 12.81
C SER A 151 -9.93 29.37 12.54
N GLU A 152 -10.07 30.68 12.74
CA GLU A 152 -11.30 31.42 12.42
C GLU A 152 -11.61 31.38 10.92
N ILE A 153 -10.58 31.54 10.08
CA ILE A 153 -10.71 31.42 8.62
C ILE A 153 -11.13 29.99 8.24
N LEU A 154 -10.57 28.97 8.89
CA LEU A 154 -10.93 27.57 8.63
C LEU A 154 -12.39 27.29 9.00
N GLN A 155 -12.82 27.76 10.17
CA GLN A 155 -14.20 27.59 10.62
C GLN A 155 -15.18 28.26 9.64
N THR A 156 -14.89 29.49 9.24
CA THR A 156 -15.68 30.21 8.22
C THR A 156 -15.72 29.44 6.90
N ALA A 157 -14.59 28.88 6.47
CA ALA A 157 -14.50 28.09 5.26
C ALA A 157 -15.33 26.79 5.35
N MET A 158 -15.36 26.12 6.50
CA MET A 158 -16.16 24.90 6.70
C MET A 158 -17.66 25.17 6.67
N GLU A 159 -18.10 26.37 7.08
CA GLU A 159 -19.49 26.80 6.97
C GLU A 159 -19.85 27.26 5.54
N THR A 160 -18.88 27.84 4.83
CA THR A 160 -19.07 28.40 3.49
C THR A 160 -19.01 27.33 2.39
N PHE A 161 -18.08 26.39 2.50
CA PHE A 161 -17.82 25.37 1.49
C PHE A 161 -18.35 24.00 1.94
N ALA A 162 -19.20 23.40 1.13
CA ALA A 162 -19.70 22.05 1.36
C ALA A 162 -18.57 21.02 1.11
N TYR A 163 -17.96 20.53 2.18
CA TYR A 163 -16.94 19.49 2.09
C TYR A 163 -17.53 18.13 1.69
N THR A 164 -16.83 17.41 0.82
CA THR A 164 -17.12 16.02 0.44
C THR A 164 -15.84 15.18 0.46
N CYS A 165 -15.97 13.88 0.74
CA CYS A 165 -14.82 12.96 0.80
C CYS A 165 -14.04 13.00 -0.52
N GLY A 166 -12.71 13.06 -0.42
CA GLY A 166 -11.81 13.08 -1.58
C GLY A 166 -11.73 14.41 -2.32
N SER A 167 -12.32 15.47 -1.79
CA SER A 167 -12.18 16.84 -2.31
C SER A 167 -11.37 17.73 -1.37
N PRO A 168 -10.71 18.79 -1.85
CA PRO A 168 -10.04 19.76 -0.99
C PRO A 168 -11.05 20.48 -0.09
N ILE A 169 -10.62 20.86 1.12
CA ILE A 169 -11.49 21.57 2.08
C ILE A 169 -11.78 23.02 1.65
N VAL A 170 -10.88 23.61 0.86
CA VAL A 170 -10.97 24.98 0.36
C VAL A 170 -10.52 25.05 -1.10
N PRO A 171 -10.98 26.03 -1.90
CA PRO A 171 -10.53 26.20 -3.29
C PRO A 171 -9.07 26.67 -3.39
N GLU A 172 -8.45 26.49 -4.57
CA GLU A 172 -7.03 26.81 -4.84
C GLU A 172 -6.62 28.26 -4.51
N ASN A 173 -7.53 29.20 -4.68
CA ASN A 173 -7.30 30.62 -4.43
C ASN A 173 -7.43 31.01 -2.95
N HIS A 174 -7.78 30.07 -2.06
CA HIS A 174 -8.02 30.34 -0.66
C HIS A 174 -6.70 30.42 0.14
N PRO A 175 -6.56 31.35 1.13
CA PRO A 175 -5.33 31.50 1.92
C PRO A 175 -4.88 30.26 2.69
N LEU A 176 -5.81 29.33 2.97
CA LEU A 176 -5.51 28.07 3.65
C LEU A 176 -5.16 26.92 2.71
N TYR A 177 -5.29 27.07 1.39
CA TYR A 177 -5.17 25.95 0.42
C TYR A 177 -3.85 25.17 0.56
N ASN A 178 -2.74 25.86 0.75
CA ASN A 178 -1.41 25.24 0.93
C ASN A 178 -1.01 25.08 2.41
N LYS A 179 -1.92 25.31 3.36
CA LYS A 179 -1.67 25.23 4.80
C LYS A 179 -2.41 24.08 5.48
N VAL A 180 -3.61 23.78 5.02
CA VAL A 180 -4.46 22.70 5.54
C VAL A 180 -4.71 21.67 4.47
N PHE A 181 -4.72 20.40 4.87
CA PHE A 181 -4.82 19.28 3.95
C PHE A 181 -5.83 18.26 4.48
N VAL A 182 -6.48 17.56 3.57
CA VAL A 182 -7.34 16.39 3.83
C VAL A 182 -6.87 15.26 2.94
N ARG A 183 -7.19 14.01 3.28
CA ARG A 183 -6.87 12.88 2.39
C ARG A 183 -7.73 12.94 1.14
N MET A 184 -7.07 12.88 -0.02
CA MET A 184 -7.74 12.90 -1.32
C MET A 184 -8.24 11.51 -1.72
N ASN A 185 -7.59 10.44 -1.25
CA ASN A 185 -8.00 9.07 -1.52
C ASN A 185 -9.06 8.54 -0.53
N LEU A 186 -10.09 9.33 -0.26
CA LEU A 186 -11.22 8.91 0.59
C LEU A 186 -12.51 8.92 -0.21
N THR A 187 -13.29 7.85 -0.08
CA THR A 187 -14.66 7.78 -0.58
C THR A 187 -15.65 7.85 0.58
N CYS A 188 -16.92 8.05 0.26
CA CYS A 188 -17.98 8.01 1.26
C CYS A 188 -18.12 6.63 1.92
N ASP A 189 -17.66 5.57 1.25
CA ASP A 189 -17.68 4.20 1.78
C ASP A 189 -16.48 3.90 2.68
N SER A 190 -15.38 4.66 2.56
CA SER A 190 -14.21 4.51 3.41
C SER A 190 -14.58 4.61 4.91
N PRO A 191 -13.95 3.81 5.79
CA PRO A 191 -14.17 3.89 7.23
C PRO A 191 -13.81 5.27 7.78
N ILE A 192 -14.28 5.59 8.98
CA ILE A 192 -13.85 6.80 9.71
C ILE A 192 -12.35 6.66 9.99
N GLU A 193 -11.63 7.78 9.90
CA GLU A 193 -10.17 7.85 10.09
C GLU A 193 -9.75 7.75 11.56
#